data_AF-X1EIW0-F1
#
_entry.id   AF-X1EIW0-F1
#
_cell.length_a   1.000
_cell.length_b   1.000
_cell.length_c   1.000
_cell.angle_alpha   90.00
_cell.angle_beta   90.00
_cell.angle_gamma   90.00
#
_symmetry.space_group_name_H-M   'P 1'
#
loop_
_entity.id
_entity.type
_entity.pdbx_description
1 polymer ?
#
loop_
_entity_poly.entity_id
_entity_poly.type
_entity_poly.pdbx_seq_one_letter_code
_entity_poly.pdbx_strand_id
1 'polypeptide(L)'
;QVNRLDSIVVDLQEPNTDEGRLEKQRTNKQALKKCIESLENNIPIAIAPSGGKTHEGIENPVYQTIVPSLASMFFKRGKVVKIVPSVVKERPAIDKKMFWRYLADRIFIFKAIRWVLNLLKIKSYKKYCLTVEFLPPLTFENARPSKPEKIEFVKNLQQLIYSTLREK
;
A
#
# COMPACT_ATOMS: atom_id res chain seq x y z
N GLN A 1 24.45 7.27 -1.81
CA GLN A 1 23.63 7.96 -0.78
C GLN A 1 22.17 7.71 -1.13
N VAL A 2 21.48 6.89 -0.36
CA VAL A 2 20.03 6.69 -0.53
C VAL A 2 19.39 7.88 0.19
N ASN A 3 18.87 8.85 -0.56
CA ASN A 3 18.05 9.91 0.03
C ASN A 3 17.02 9.24 0.94
N ARG A 4 16.96 9.69 2.20
CA ARG A 4 15.89 9.34 3.13
C ARG A 4 14.60 9.36 2.32
N LEU A 5 13.94 8.21 2.17
CA LEU A 5 12.58 8.18 1.66
C LEU A 5 11.79 9.13 2.56
N ASP A 6 11.38 10.28 2.04
CA ASP A 6 10.61 11.27 2.79
C ASP A 6 9.28 10.63 3.16
N SER A 7 9.27 9.97 4.32
CA SER A 7 8.14 9.20 4.78
C SER A 7 7.15 10.14 5.45
N ILE A 8 5.93 10.12 4.93
CA ILE A 8 4.79 10.77 5.57
C ILE A 8 4.31 9.81 6.66
N VAL A 9 4.66 10.09 7.91
CA VAL A 9 4.24 9.29 9.06
C VAL A 9 2.78 9.57 9.38
N VAL A 10 1.95 8.54 9.32
CA VAL A 10 0.54 8.58 9.71
C VAL A 10 0.37 7.66 10.91
N ASP A 11 -0.23 8.18 11.98
CA ASP A 11 -0.55 7.36 13.14
C ASP A 11 -1.89 6.66 12.90
N LEU A 12 -1.83 5.33 12.88
CA LEU A 12 -2.96 4.44 12.66
C LEU A 12 -3.48 3.81 13.96
N GLN A 13 -2.74 3.90 15.08
CA GLN A 13 -3.13 3.27 16.34
C GLN A 13 -4.37 3.95 16.91
N GLU A 14 -5.33 3.18 17.43
CA GLU A 14 -6.45 3.75 18.16
C GLU A 14 -5.97 4.19 19.54
N PRO A 15 -6.03 5.49 19.86
CA PRO A 15 -5.54 6.00 21.14
C PRO A 15 -6.51 5.63 22.26
N ASN A 16 -5.95 5.18 23.38
CA ASN A 16 -6.71 4.81 24.59
C ASN A 16 -7.05 6.03 25.47
N THR A 17 -6.43 7.18 25.24
CA THR A 17 -6.60 8.42 26.03
C THR A 17 -6.95 9.63 25.15
N ASP A 18 -7.59 10.64 25.72
CA ASP A 18 -7.93 11.87 24.99
C ASP A 18 -6.70 12.69 24.59
N GLU A 19 -5.62 12.64 25.39
CA GLU A 19 -4.32 13.22 25.01
C GLU A 19 -3.74 12.54 23.78
N GLY A 20 -3.77 11.20 23.73
CA GLY A 20 -3.36 10.43 22.56
C GLY A 20 -4.21 10.72 21.32
N ARG A 21 -5.51 11.03 21.48
CA ARG A 21 -6.38 11.50 20.38
C ARG A 21 -5.89 12.81 19.80
N LEU A 22 -5.56 13.79 20.65
CA LEU A 22 -5.07 15.09 20.21
C LEU A 22 -3.72 14.98 19.51
N GLU A 23 -2.81 14.17 20.04
CA GLU A 23 -1.50 13.94 19.43
C GLU A 23 -1.63 13.27 18.06
N LYS A 24 -2.44 12.20 17.96
CA LYS A 24 -2.76 11.54 16.69
C LYS A 24 -3.35 12.52 15.67
N GLN A 25 -4.29 13.37 16.09
CA GLN A 25 -4.88 14.39 15.22
C GLN A 25 -3.84 15.39 14.71
N ARG A 26 -2.92 15.84 15.58
CA ARG A 26 -1.83 16.75 15.18
C ARG A 26 -0.90 16.09 14.17
N THR A 27 -0.46 14.87 14.45
CA THR A 27 0.42 14.10 13.55
C THR A 27 -0.25 13.86 12.20
N ASN A 28 -1.50 13.40 12.19
CA ASN A 28 -2.23 13.15 10.95
C ASN A 28 -2.53 14.44 10.17
N LYS A 29 -2.74 15.57 10.84
CA LYS A 29 -2.89 16.88 10.18
C LYS A 29 -1.58 17.34 9.53
N GLN A 30 -0.43 17.14 10.20
CA GLN A 30 0.88 17.43 9.62
C GLN A 30 1.18 16.52 8.43
N ALA A 31 0.87 15.23 8.54
CA ALA A 31 1.01 14.25 7.48
C ALA A 31 0.20 14.64 6.24
N LEU A 32 -1.06 15.04 6.43
CA LEU A 32 -1.92 15.52 5.36
C LEU A 32 -1.35 16.78 4.69
N LYS A 33 -0.82 17.73 5.47
CA LYS A 33 -0.19 18.94 4.93
C LYS A 33 1.00 18.60 4.03
N LYS A 34 1.91 17.72 4.49
CA LYS A 34 3.05 17.25 3.70
C LYS A 34 2.62 16.51 2.43
N CYS A 35 1.55 15.73 2.51
CA CYS A 35 0.97 15.02 1.37
C CYS A 35 0.49 16.02 0.30
N ILE A 36 -0.21 17.08 0.72
CA ILE A 36 -0.67 18.13 -0.20
C ILE A 36 0.51 18.86 -0.83
N GLU A 37 1.49 19.29 -0.03
CA GLU A 37 2.70 19.98 -0.52
C GLU A 37 3.47 19.12 -1.53
N SER A 38 3.61 17.82 -1.25
CA SER A 38 4.29 16.88 -2.15
C SER A 38 3.55 16.73 -3.48
N LEU A 39 2.24 16.56 -3.46
CA LEU A 39 1.42 16.51 -4.69
C LEU A 39 1.44 17.83 -5.46
N GLU A 40 1.47 18.97 -4.77
CA GLU A 40 1.58 20.28 -5.41
C GLU A 40 2.92 20.48 -6.13
N ASN A 41 3.99 19.85 -5.61
CA ASN A 41 5.32 19.81 -6.19
C ASN A 41 5.52 18.65 -7.19
N ASN A 42 4.45 17.99 -7.63
CA ASN A 42 4.46 16.84 -8.55
C ASN A 42 5.28 15.63 -8.05
N ILE A 43 5.43 15.47 -6.73
CA ILE A 43 6.08 14.32 -6.12
C ILE A 43 5.03 13.19 -5.98
N PRO A 44 5.27 11.99 -6.53
CA PRO A 44 4.32 10.89 -6.44
C PRO A 44 4.22 10.37 -5.00
N ILE A 45 3.00 9.99 -4.59
CA ILE A 45 2.73 9.49 -3.23
C ILE A 45 2.11 8.10 -3.33
N ALA A 46 2.68 7.15 -2.59
CA ALA A 46 2.10 5.83 -2.38
C ALA A 46 1.16 5.86 -1.17
N ILE A 47 -0.11 5.46 -1.37
CA ILE A 47 -1.11 5.37 -0.31
C ILE A 47 -1.60 3.93 -0.24
N ALA A 48 -1.53 3.33 0.95
CA ALA A 48 -2.17 2.05 1.25
C ALA A 48 -3.48 2.33 2.02
N PRO A 49 -4.62 2.52 1.34
CA PRO A 49 -5.89 2.88 1.98
C PRO A 49 -6.45 1.77 2.88
N SER A 50 -5.85 0.59 2.87
CA SER A 50 -6.20 -0.50 3.79
C SER A 50 -5.64 -0.30 5.21
N GLY A 51 -4.65 0.58 5.40
CA GLY A 51 -4.01 0.76 6.71
C GLY A 51 -3.07 -0.38 7.13
N GLY A 52 -2.63 -1.25 6.20
CA GLY A 52 -1.49 -2.15 6.42
C GLY A 52 -1.74 -3.65 6.29
N LYS A 53 -2.95 -4.12 5.97
CA LYS A 53 -3.20 -5.53 5.61
C LYS A 53 -4.15 -5.67 4.42
N THR A 54 -4.00 -6.76 3.68
CA THR A 54 -4.92 -7.16 2.59
C THR A 54 -6.24 -7.59 3.22
N HIS A 55 -7.34 -6.93 2.87
CA HIS A 55 -8.67 -7.12 3.47
C HIS A 55 -9.50 -8.21 2.77
N GLU A 56 -8.85 -9.18 2.11
CA GLU A 56 -9.57 -10.24 1.41
C GLU A 56 -10.24 -11.15 2.46
N GLY A 57 -11.57 -10.99 2.63
CA GLY A 57 -12.37 -11.76 3.58
C GLY A 57 -12.87 -11.02 4.82
N ILE A 58 -12.75 -9.69 4.91
CA ILE A 58 -13.39 -8.93 6.00
C ILE A 58 -14.89 -8.81 5.74
N GLU A 59 -15.72 -9.28 6.68
CA GLU A 59 -17.20 -9.21 6.59
C GLU A 59 -17.72 -7.77 6.50
N ASN A 60 -17.03 -6.80 7.11
CA ASN A 60 -17.37 -5.37 7.11
C ASN A 60 -16.19 -4.50 6.65
N PRO A 61 -15.96 -4.35 5.34
CA PRO A 61 -14.86 -3.53 4.83
C PRO A 61 -15.10 -2.05 5.12
N VAL A 62 -14.15 -1.42 5.81
CA VAL A 62 -14.14 0.03 6.02
C VAL A 62 -13.55 0.70 4.78
N TYR A 63 -14.41 1.32 3.96
CA TYR A 63 -13.98 2.05 2.77
C TYR A 63 -13.40 3.42 3.14
N GLN A 64 -12.07 3.52 3.15
CA GLN A 64 -11.39 4.79 3.38
C GLN A 64 -11.54 5.71 2.16
N THR A 65 -12.12 6.90 2.38
CA THR A 65 -12.40 7.88 1.31
C THR A 65 -11.30 8.93 1.15
N ILE A 66 -10.10 8.68 1.69
CA ILE A 66 -8.98 9.63 1.67
C ILE A 66 -8.52 9.93 0.23
N VAL A 67 -8.41 8.89 -0.60
CA VAL A 67 -7.96 8.99 -2.00
C VAL A 67 -8.92 9.87 -2.84
N PRO A 68 -10.23 9.58 -2.94
CA PRO A 68 -11.15 10.44 -3.70
C PRO A 68 -11.32 11.83 -3.06
N SER A 69 -11.16 11.96 -1.74
CA SER A 69 -11.19 13.27 -1.09
C SER A 69 -10.00 14.15 -1.48
N LEU A 70 -8.79 13.60 -1.52
CA LEU A 70 -7.60 14.31 -2.01
C LEU A 70 -7.77 14.69 -3.48
N ALA A 71 -8.15 13.74 -4.33
CA ALA A 71 -8.36 14.02 -5.76
C ALA A 71 -9.40 15.13 -6.00
N SER A 72 -10.53 15.11 -5.28
CA SER A 72 -11.54 16.18 -5.36
C SER A 72 -11.03 17.55 -4.91
N MET A 73 -10.16 17.58 -3.90
CA MET A 73 -9.56 18.82 -3.41
C MET A 73 -8.63 19.46 -4.45
N PHE A 74 -7.83 18.65 -5.15
CA PHE A 74 -6.99 19.11 -6.23
C PHE A 74 -7.80 19.51 -7.46
N PHE A 75 -8.86 18.76 -7.78
CA PHE A 75 -9.76 19.07 -8.89
C PHE A 75 -10.46 20.43 -8.69
N LYS A 76 -10.88 20.76 -7.46
CA LYS A 76 -11.38 22.12 -7.12
C LYS A 76 -10.37 23.23 -7.41
N ARG A 77 -9.06 22.93 -7.39
CA ARG A 77 -7.97 23.86 -7.69
C ARG A 77 -7.55 23.83 -9.16
N GLY A 78 -8.34 23.18 -10.03
CA GLY A 78 -8.03 23.03 -11.46
C GLY A 78 -6.89 22.04 -11.76
N LYS A 79 -6.50 21.21 -10.79
CA LYS A 79 -5.45 20.19 -10.95
C LYS A 79 -6.06 18.80 -11.02
N VAL A 80 -5.59 17.96 -11.93
CA VAL A 80 -6.04 16.57 -12.07
C VAL A 80 -5.03 15.63 -11.42
N VAL A 81 -5.48 14.82 -10.46
CA VAL A 81 -4.66 13.78 -9.81
C VAL A 81 -4.90 12.46 -10.50
N LYS A 82 -3.83 11.86 -11.03
CA LYS A 82 -3.85 10.50 -11.58
C LYS A 82 -3.60 9.50 -10.45
N ILE A 83 -4.58 8.63 -10.22
CA ILE A 83 -4.52 7.57 -9.22
C ILE A 83 -4.09 6.30 -9.95
N VAL A 84 -2.93 5.75 -9.60
CA VAL A 84 -2.42 4.52 -10.20
C VAL A 84 -2.64 3.36 -9.22
N PRO A 85 -3.64 2.49 -9.46
CA PRO A 85 -3.82 1.32 -8.62
C PRO A 85 -2.60 0.41 -8.78
N SER A 86 -2.03 -0.03 -7.67
CA SER A 86 -0.81 -0.84 -7.66
C SER A 86 -1.08 -2.13 -6.88
N VAL A 87 -0.74 -3.25 -7.50
CA VAL A 87 -0.97 -4.59 -6.95
C VAL A 87 0.38 -5.23 -6.62
N VAL A 88 0.54 -5.68 -5.38
CA VAL A 88 1.74 -6.42 -4.95
C VAL A 88 1.42 -7.91 -4.95
N LYS A 89 1.99 -8.65 -5.89
CA LYS A 89 1.85 -10.10 -6.02
C LYS A 89 3.04 -10.78 -5.36
N GLU A 90 2.75 -11.63 -4.38
CA GLU A 90 3.75 -12.43 -3.66
C GLU A 90 3.77 -13.87 -4.18
N ARG A 91 4.93 -14.36 -4.61
CA ARG A 91 5.10 -15.76 -5.03
C ARG A 91 6.37 -16.37 -4.44
N PRO A 92 6.28 -17.34 -3.51
CA PRO A 92 5.12 -17.76 -2.71
C PRO A 92 4.76 -16.72 -1.62
N ALA A 93 3.62 -16.90 -0.95
CA ALA A 93 3.12 -16.01 0.11
C ALA A 93 4.17 -15.78 1.23
N ILE A 94 4.31 -14.53 1.66
CA ILE A 94 5.29 -14.12 2.66
C ILE A 94 4.77 -14.49 4.06
N ASP A 95 5.46 -15.41 4.74
CA ASP A 95 5.23 -15.75 6.15
C ASP A 95 6.26 -15.04 7.05
N LYS A 96 5.98 -14.86 8.35
CA LYS A 96 6.92 -14.32 9.35
C LYS A 96 8.23 -15.12 9.40
N LYS A 97 8.17 -16.43 9.11
CA LYS A 97 9.35 -17.31 8.99
C LYS A 97 10.24 -16.98 7.78
N MET A 98 9.76 -16.17 6.83
CA MET A 98 10.50 -15.78 5.63
C MET A 98 11.68 -14.85 5.95
N PHE A 99 11.53 -13.94 6.92
CA PHE A 99 12.63 -13.04 7.29
C PHE A 99 13.88 -13.82 7.70
N TRP A 100 13.70 -14.85 8.54
CA TRP A 100 14.78 -15.75 8.96
C TRP A 100 15.37 -16.55 7.80
N ARG A 101 14.54 -17.01 6.85
CA ARG A 101 15.01 -17.71 5.65
C ARG A 101 15.82 -16.80 4.73
N TYR A 102 15.40 -15.54 4.59
CA TYR A 102 16.14 -14.54 3.83
C TYR A 102 17.48 -14.20 4.50
N LEU A 103 17.50 -14.07 5.83
CA LEU A 103 18.73 -13.86 6.59
C LEU A 103 19.68 -15.05 6.44
N ALA A 104 19.17 -16.27 6.50
CA ALA A 104 19.95 -17.49 6.30
C ALA A 104 20.56 -17.55 4.88
N ASP A 105 19.83 -17.10 3.85
CA ASP A 105 20.33 -17.04 2.46
C ASP A 105 21.49 -16.04 2.25
N ARG A 106 21.70 -15.10 3.18
CA ARG A 106 22.89 -14.21 3.17
C ARG A 106 24.16 -14.88 3.71
N ILE A 107 24.04 -16.00 4.43
CA ILE A 107 25.17 -16.73 5.00
C ILE A 107 25.59 -17.84 4.02
N PHE A 108 26.86 -17.82 3.60
CA PHE A 108 27.39 -18.71 2.55
C PHE A 108 27.19 -20.20 2.84
N ILE A 109 27.36 -20.63 4.09
CA ILE A 109 27.23 -22.02 4.52
C ILE A 109 25.82 -22.56 4.26
N PHE A 110 24.78 -21.80 4.62
CA PHE A 110 23.40 -22.19 4.37
C PHE A 110 23.07 -22.24 2.88
N LYS A 111 23.64 -21.31 2.10
CA LYS A 111 23.49 -21.30 0.64
C LYS A 111 24.09 -22.55 -0.02
N ALA A 112 25.28 -22.98 0.44
CA ALA A 112 25.95 -24.18 -0.06
C ALA A 112 25.19 -25.47 0.29
N ILE A 113 24.77 -25.64 1.56
CA ILE A 113 23.95 -26.77 1.99
C ILE A 113 22.64 -26.84 1.17
N ARG A 114 22.01 -25.68 0.93
CA ARG A 114 20.76 -25.60 0.16
C ARG A 114 20.94 -25.93 -1.32
N TRP A 115 22.06 -25.53 -1.91
CA TRP A 115 22.41 -25.89 -3.28
C TRP A 115 22.58 -27.41 -3.43
N VAL A 116 23.28 -28.05 -2.49
CA VAL A 116 23.43 -29.51 -2.43
C VAL A 116 22.06 -30.20 -2.29
N LEU A 117 21.19 -29.72 -1.41
CA LEU A 117 19.83 -30.27 -1.24
C LEU A 117 18.95 -30.14 -2.49
N ASN A 118 19.10 -29.05 -3.25
CA ASN A 118 18.41 -28.85 -4.54
C ASN A 118 18.95 -29.83 -5.61
N LEU A 119 20.27 -30.02 -5.67
CA LEU A 119 20.94 -30.96 -6.58
C LEU A 119 20.47 -32.40 -6.35
N LEU A 120 20.31 -32.78 -5.08
CA LEU A 120 19.78 -34.08 -4.67
C LEU A 120 18.26 -34.23 -4.89
N LYS A 121 17.57 -33.20 -5.42
CA LYS A 121 16.11 -33.13 -5.60
C LYS A 121 15.28 -33.42 -4.33
N ILE A 122 15.89 -33.40 -3.15
CA ILE A 122 15.23 -33.69 -1.86
C ILE A 122 14.19 -32.61 -1.52
N LYS A 123 14.47 -31.34 -1.86
CA LYS A 123 13.53 -30.23 -1.72
C LYS A 123 13.65 -29.27 -2.89
N SER A 124 12.53 -28.97 -3.56
CA SER A 124 12.46 -27.92 -4.58
C SER A 124 12.36 -26.55 -3.91
N TYR A 125 13.41 -25.73 -4.07
CA TYR A 125 13.38 -24.36 -3.58
C TYR A 125 12.64 -23.44 -4.55
N LYS A 126 11.47 -22.93 -4.13
CA LYS A 126 10.80 -21.83 -4.84
C LYS A 126 11.46 -20.51 -4.44
N LYS A 127 12.11 -19.86 -5.41
CA LYS A 127 12.63 -18.49 -5.24
C LYS A 127 11.45 -17.55 -4.97
N TYR A 128 11.56 -16.77 -3.91
CA TYR A 128 10.56 -15.75 -3.59
C TYR A 128 10.67 -14.60 -4.59
N CYS A 129 9.55 -14.24 -5.20
CA CYS A 129 9.39 -13.14 -6.11
C CYS A 129 8.29 -12.22 -5.58
N LEU A 130 8.60 -10.94 -5.47
CA LEU A 130 7.63 -9.89 -5.21
C LEU A 130 7.53 -9.07 -6.49
N THR A 131 6.37 -9.15 -7.14
CA THR A 131 6.10 -8.41 -8.36
C THR A 131 5.13 -7.29 -8.02
N VAL A 132 5.46 -6.06 -8.44
CA VAL A 132 4.54 -4.93 -8.38
C VAL A 132 3.97 -4.71 -9.77
N GLU A 133 2.66 -4.81 -9.89
CA GLU A 133 1.93 -4.58 -11.12
C GLU A 133 1.19 -3.24 -11.01
N PHE A 134 1.44 -2.34 -11.95
CA PHE A 134 0.79 -1.04 -12.02
C PHE A 134 -0.37 -1.11 -13.01
N LEU A 135 -1.57 -0.83 -12.53
CA LEU A 135 -2.78 -0.81 -13.35
C LEU A 135 -2.96 0.54 -14.06
N PRO A 136 -3.81 0.62 -15.09
CA PRO A 136 -4.08 1.86 -15.79
C PRO A 136 -4.50 2.99 -14.83
N PRO A 137 -4.01 4.23 -15.06
CA PRO A 137 -4.33 5.36 -14.19
C PRO A 137 -5.82 5.69 -14.26
N LEU A 138 -6.41 5.94 -13.10
CA LEU A 138 -7.79 6.41 -12.92
C LEU A 138 -7.78 7.89 -12.51
N THR A 139 -8.80 8.64 -12.91
CA THR A 139 -9.03 10.02 -12.46
C THR A 139 -10.32 10.09 -11.66
N PHE A 140 -10.41 11.07 -10.76
CA PHE A 140 -11.62 11.36 -10.00
C PHE A 140 -12.00 12.83 -10.22
N GLU A 141 -12.85 13.04 -11.22
CA GLU A 141 -13.16 14.36 -11.79
C GLU A 141 -14.45 14.94 -11.22
N ASN A 142 -14.54 15.00 -9.90
CA ASN A 142 -15.67 15.60 -9.21
C ASN A 142 -15.18 16.60 -8.16
N ALA A 143 -15.59 17.86 -8.33
CA ALA A 143 -15.25 18.94 -7.43
C ALA A 143 -15.99 18.84 -6.09
N ARG A 144 -17.25 18.39 -6.06
CA ARG A 144 -18.06 18.34 -4.83
C ARG A 144 -18.72 16.97 -4.68
N PRO A 145 -17.92 15.91 -4.51
CA PRO A 145 -18.44 14.57 -4.45
C PRO A 145 -19.22 14.33 -3.17
N SER A 146 -20.34 13.63 -3.29
CA SER A 146 -21.10 13.14 -2.14
C SER A 146 -20.34 12.00 -1.45
N LYS A 147 -20.65 11.71 -0.18
CA LYS A 147 -20.07 10.55 0.53
C LYS A 147 -20.29 9.21 -0.20
N PRO A 148 -21.49 8.89 -0.75
CA PRO A 148 -21.69 7.64 -1.48
C PRO A 148 -20.84 7.54 -2.75
N GLU A 149 -20.69 8.62 -3.53
CA GLU A 149 -19.82 8.63 -4.74
C GLU A 149 -18.37 8.28 -4.41
N LYS A 150 -17.85 8.84 -3.31
CA LYS A 150 -16.49 8.51 -2.86
C LYS A 150 -16.35 7.02 -2.50
N ILE A 151 -17.37 6.45 -1.86
CA ILE A 151 -17.37 5.04 -1.46
C ILE A 151 -17.46 4.15 -2.70
N GLU A 152 -18.31 4.50 -3.66
CA GLU A 152 -18.46 3.78 -4.92
C GLU A 152 -17.16 3.76 -5.73
N PHE A 153 -16.48 4.90 -5.84
CA PHE A 153 -15.16 4.95 -6.49
C PHE A 153 -14.14 4.01 -5.82
N VAL A 154 -14.10 3.98 -4.48
CA VAL A 154 -13.19 3.10 -3.74
C VAL A 154 -13.57 1.64 -3.92
N LYS A 155 -14.87 1.30 -3.95
CA LYS A 155 -15.36 -0.06 -4.24
C LYS A 155 -14.89 -0.52 -5.61
N ASN A 156 -15.07 0.30 -6.64
CA ASN A 156 -14.66 -0.02 -8.01
C ASN A 156 -13.14 -0.22 -8.10
N LEU A 157 -12.37 0.66 -7.44
CA LEU A 157 -10.91 0.55 -7.38
C LEU A 157 -10.46 -0.74 -6.65
N GLN A 158 -11.12 -1.11 -5.55
CA GLN A 158 -10.82 -2.34 -4.84
C GLN A 158 -11.19 -3.58 -5.66
N GLN A 159 -12.34 -3.59 -6.32
CA GLN A 159 -12.75 -4.68 -7.21
C GLN A 159 -11.73 -4.90 -8.33
N LEU A 160 -11.25 -3.82 -8.95
CA LEU A 160 -10.21 -3.87 -9.98
C LEU A 160 -8.89 -4.46 -9.44
N ILE A 161 -8.45 -4.01 -8.27
CA ILE A 161 -7.24 -4.56 -7.61
C ILE A 161 -7.41 -6.05 -7.32
N TYR A 162 -8.57 -6.46 -6.80
CA TYR A 162 -8.83 -7.86 -6.45
C TYR A 162 -9.01 -8.76 -7.67
N SER A 163 -9.60 -8.27 -8.78
CA SER A 163 -9.67 -9.06 -10.02
C SER A 163 -8.26 -9.32 -10.57
N THR A 164 -7.39 -8.32 -10.59
CA THR A 164 -5.99 -8.48 -11.01
C THR A 164 -5.19 -9.39 -10.08
N LEU A 165 -5.47 -9.38 -8.77
CA LEU A 165 -4.84 -10.32 -7.83
C LEU A 165 -5.23 -11.77 -8.11
N ARG A 166 -6.47 -12.02 -8.54
CA ARG A 166 -7.00 -13.36 -8.85
C ARG A 166 -6.54 -13.88 -10.21
N GLU A 167 -6.29 -12.99 -11.16
CA GLU A 167 -5.67 -13.31 -12.45
C GLU A 167 -4.22 -13.77 -12.23
N LYS A 168 -4.02 -15.09 -12.37
CA LYS A 168 -2.74 -15.80 -12.17
C LYS A 168 -1.74 -15.52 -13.29
#